data_AF-A0A4Y2CBG6-F1
#
_entry.id   AF-A0A4Y2CBG6-F1
#
_cell.length_a   1.000
_cell.length_b   1.000
_cell.length_c   1.000
_cell.angle_alpha   90.00
_cell.angle_beta   90.00
_cell.angle_gamma   90.00
#
_symmetry.space_group_name_H-M   'P 1'
#
loop_
_entity.id
_entity.type
_entity.pdbx_description
1 polymer ?
#
loop_
_entity_poly.entity_id
_entity_poly.type
_entity_poly.pdbx_seq_one_letter_code
_entity_poly.pdbx_strand_id
1 'polypeptide(L)'
;MKTLRKTRKRFYWDRLRADVEKWCRECQTCGSRKGSKTEQGKSVTGRTAAEMFPDRTLRFPCDILFGRPRDTPSSPTNSEARLENVQASARERVELSRERMKTRYDSRATDYHFKEGDLVWMYNPKRRRGLSPKLQQNWEGPYTVVKKLNDVVYRVQKSPNAKPKVIHINRLAPYRATDHSSM
;
A
#
# COMPACT_ATOMS: atom_id res chain seq x y z
N MET A 1 20.85 -10.22 7.69
CA MET A 1 20.15 -8.91 7.77
C MET A 1 20.78 -7.89 6.84
N LYS A 2 19.98 -7.01 6.20
CA LYS A 2 20.48 -5.97 5.28
C LYS A 2 21.37 -4.94 5.98
N THR A 3 21.08 -4.62 7.24
CA THR A 3 21.86 -3.71 8.11
C THR A 3 23.27 -4.25 8.37
N LEU A 4 23.38 -5.47 8.89
CA LEU A 4 24.67 -6.16 9.10
C LEU A 4 25.57 -6.16 7.86
N ARG A 5 25.00 -6.47 6.68
CA ARG A 5 25.74 -6.50 5.41
C ARG A 5 26.22 -5.12 4.97
N LYS A 6 25.55 -4.04 5.38
CA LYS A 6 26.01 -2.65 5.12
C LYS A 6 27.08 -2.23 6.12
N THR A 7 26.90 -2.51 7.41
CA THR A 7 27.86 -2.16 8.47
C THR A 7 29.21 -2.83 8.23
N ARG A 8 29.21 -4.11 7.86
CA ARG A 8 30.43 -4.89 7.56
C ARG A 8 31.22 -4.38 6.34
N LYS A 9 30.67 -3.48 5.51
CA LYS A 9 31.43 -2.86 4.41
C LYS A 9 32.40 -1.77 4.86
N ARG A 10 32.18 -1.19 6.05
CA ARG A 10 32.93 -0.01 6.52
C ARG A 10 33.51 -0.17 7.92
N PHE A 11 32.95 -1.07 8.73
CA PHE A 11 33.33 -1.21 10.13
C PHE A 11 33.46 -2.68 10.52
N TYR A 12 34.37 -2.94 11.46
CA TYR A 12 34.60 -4.24 12.09
C TYR A 12 34.97 -4.05 13.56
N TRP A 13 34.38 -4.88 14.43
CA TRP A 13 34.77 -5.03 15.84
C TRP A 13 34.27 -6.38 16.37
N ASP A 14 34.80 -6.82 17.51
CA ASP A 14 34.37 -8.08 18.13
C ASP A 14 32.88 -8.03 18.50
N ARG A 15 32.15 -9.13 18.28
CA ARG A 15 30.68 -9.20 18.43
C ARG A 15 29.84 -8.22 17.61
N LEU A 16 30.39 -7.58 16.56
CA LEU A 16 29.65 -6.70 15.63
C LEU A 16 28.30 -7.28 15.17
N ARG A 17 28.25 -8.58 14.93
CA ARG A 17 26.99 -9.24 14.54
C ARG A 17 25.95 -9.20 15.65
N ALA A 18 26.33 -9.53 16.87
CA ALA A 18 25.43 -9.53 18.02
C ALA A 18 24.93 -8.12 18.32
N ASP A 19 25.81 -7.12 18.25
CA ASP A 19 25.46 -5.72 18.50
C ASP A 19 24.51 -5.16 17.45
N VAL A 20 24.78 -5.43 16.16
CA VAL A 20 23.88 -5.01 15.08
C VAL A 20 22.53 -5.73 15.18
N GLU A 21 22.52 -7.00 15.58
CA GLU A 21 21.28 -7.76 15.81
C GLU A 21 20.47 -7.23 16.99
N LYS A 22 21.13 -6.94 18.12
CA LYS A 22 20.54 -6.33 19.31
C LYS A 22 19.96 -4.95 18.98
N TRP A 23 20.76 -4.09 18.34
CA TRP A 23 20.33 -2.77 17.89
C TRP A 23 19.09 -2.82 16.99
N CYS A 24 19.08 -3.72 16.01
CA CYS A 24 17.92 -3.87 15.12
C CYS A 24 16.67 -4.41 15.82
N ARG A 25 16.83 -5.16 16.92
CA ARG A 25 15.73 -5.72 17.71
C ARG A 25 15.15 -4.68 18.67
N GLU A 26 16.00 -3.90 19.31
CA GLU A 26 15.62 -2.88 20.31
C GLU A 26 15.23 -1.53 19.68
N CYS A 27 15.57 -1.30 18.41
CA CYS A 27 15.21 -0.07 17.72
C CYS A 27 13.69 0.09 17.62
N GLN A 28 13.12 1.00 18.43
CA GLN A 28 11.69 1.28 18.48
C GLN A 28 11.10 1.67 17.12
N THR A 29 11.84 2.45 16.31
CA THR A 29 11.42 2.85 14.96
C THR A 29 11.38 1.68 13.98
N CYS A 30 12.34 0.75 14.07
CA CYS A 30 12.37 -0.45 13.21
C CYS A 30 11.37 -1.51 13.69
N GLY A 31 11.27 -1.71 15.00
CA GLY A 31 10.37 -2.65 15.66
C GLY A 31 8.90 -2.30 15.42
N SER A 32 8.52 -1.02 15.56
CA SER A 32 7.14 -0.56 15.33
C SER A 32 6.66 -0.74 13.89
N ARG A 33 7.60 -0.78 12.93
CA ARG A 33 7.28 -0.99 11.50
C ARG A 33 7.25 -2.47 11.12
N LYS A 34 7.78 -3.36 11.97
CA LYS A 34 7.86 -4.79 11.70
C LYS A 34 6.61 -5.44 12.27
N GLY A 35 5.66 -5.78 11.40
CA GLY A 35 4.46 -6.52 11.81
C GLY A 35 4.80 -7.80 12.58
N SER A 36 3.88 -8.24 13.44
CA SER A 36 4.07 -9.46 14.23
C SER A 36 4.39 -10.65 13.32
N LYS A 37 5.27 -11.57 13.75
CA LYS A 37 5.58 -12.76 12.95
C LYS A 37 4.33 -13.59 12.63
N THR A 38 3.31 -13.53 13.50
CA THR A 38 2.03 -14.24 13.39
C THR A 38 1.13 -13.71 12.26
N GLU A 39 1.37 -12.48 11.79
CA GLU A 39 0.62 -11.84 10.70
C GLU A 39 1.37 -11.88 9.35
N GLN A 40 2.66 -12.22 9.35
CA GLN A 40 3.43 -12.38 8.13
C GLN A 40 2.90 -13.56 7.30
N GLY A 41 2.36 -13.26 6.11
CA GLY A 41 1.82 -14.25 5.19
C GLY A 41 0.30 -14.42 5.23
N LYS A 42 -0.40 -13.69 6.11
CA LYS A 42 -1.87 -13.64 6.13
C LYS A 42 -2.36 -12.50 5.23
N SER A 43 -3.40 -12.75 4.45
CA SER A 43 -4.01 -11.73 3.58
C SER A 43 -4.99 -10.85 4.39
N VAL A 44 -5.77 -10.01 3.71
CA VAL A 44 -6.80 -9.16 4.33
C VAL A 44 -7.84 -9.98 5.12
N THR A 45 -8.04 -11.25 4.75
CA THR A 45 -8.91 -12.19 5.50
C THR A 45 -8.34 -12.56 6.88
N GLY A 46 -7.07 -12.22 7.14
CA GLY A 46 -6.34 -12.59 8.35
C GLY A 46 -6.19 -14.11 8.53
N ARG A 47 -6.29 -14.86 7.44
CA ARG A 47 -6.06 -16.31 7.34
C ARG A 47 -4.99 -16.59 6.28
N THR A 48 -4.31 -17.73 6.40
CA THR A 48 -3.44 -18.24 5.33
C THR A 48 -4.25 -19.02 4.29
N ALA A 49 -3.69 -19.22 3.09
CA ALA A 49 -4.37 -20.00 2.06
C ALA A 49 -4.68 -21.44 2.52
N ALA A 50 -3.82 -22.05 3.33
CA ALA A 50 -4.04 -23.38 3.89
C ALA A 50 -5.16 -23.41 4.94
N GLU A 51 -5.29 -22.34 5.73
CA GLU A 51 -6.38 -22.21 6.72
C GLU A 51 -7.76 -22.02 6.06
N MET A 52 -7.81 -21.43 4.85
CA MET A 52 -9.04 -21.24 4.09
C MET A 52 -9.59 -22.54 3.48
N PHE A 53 -8.74 -23.57 3.36
CA PHE A 53 -9.09 -24.87 2.76
C PHE A 53 -8.58 -26.04 3.63
N PRO A 54 -9.15 -26.24 4.83
CA PRO A 54 -8.73 -27.28 5.77
C PRO A 54 -8.79 -28.71 5.20
N ASP A 55 -9.66 -28.95 4.21
CA ASP A 55 -9.85 -30.28 3.60
C ASP A 55 -8.72 -30.64 2.63
N ARG A 56 -7.91 -29.66 2.23
CA ARG A 56 -6.65 -29.86 1.51
C ARG A 56 -5.50 -29.69 2.48
N THR A 57 -5.27 -30.68 3.34
CA THR A 57 -4.03 -30.74 4.12
C THR A 57 -2.85 -30.59 3.18
N LEU A 58 -2.03 -29.56 3.42
CA LEU A 58 -0.76 -29.37 2.71
C LEU A 58 0.03 -30.69 2.82
N ARG A 59 0.34 -31.30 1.67
CA ARG A 59 1.22 -32.46 1.64
C ARG A 59 2.66 -31.98 1.73
N PHE A 60 3.34 -32.35 2.79
CA PHE A 60 4.77 -32.11 2.91
C PHE A 60 5.53 -33.11 2.01
N PRO A 61 6.76 -32.79 1.57
CA PRO A 61 7.56 -33.72 0.77
C PRO A 61 7.69 -35.11 1.42
N CYS A 62 7.76 -35.19 2.76
CA CYS A 62 7.73 -36.45 3.48
C CYS A 62 6.39 -37.21 3.36
N ASP A 63 5.25 -36.51 3.33
CA ASP A 63 3.93 -37.15 3.13
C ASP A 63 3.79 -37.76 1.73
N ILE A 64 4.47 -37.17 0.74
CA ILE A 64 4.51 -37.68 -0.64
C ILE A 64 5.44 -38.90 -0.73
N LEU A 65 6.60 -38.83 -0.06
CA LEU A 65 7.63 -39.87 -0.12
C LEU A 65 7.31 -41.10 0.73
N PHE A 66 6.72 -40.91 1.91
CA PHE A 66 6.55 -41.97 2.92
C PHE A 66 5.08 -42.30 3.22
N GLY A 67 4.13 -41.53 2.67
CA GLY A 67 2.72 -41.65 3.00
C GLY A 67 2.41 -41.16 4.42
N ARG A 68 1.12 -40.99 4.73
CA ARG A 68 0.67 -40.67 6.09
C ARG A 68 0.39 -41.99 6.84
N PRO A 69 0.89 -42.18 8.08
CA PRO A 69 0.45 -43.30 8.90
C PRO A 69 -1.08 -43.26 9.04
N ARG A 70 -1.70 -44.42 8.88
CA ARG A 70 -3.16 -44.57 8.79
C ARG A 70 -3.75 -44.68 10.18
N ASP A 71 -3.66 -43.60 10.96
CA ASP A 71 -4.20 -43.60 12.32
C ASP A 71 -5.42 -42.68 12.46
N THR A 72 -6.49 -43.33 12.93
CA THR A 72 -7.83 -42.86 13.32
C THR A 72 -8.86 -42.62 12.21
N PRO A 73 -10.07 -43.21 12.34
CA PRO A 73 -11.20 -42.87 11.47
C PRO A 73 -11.49 -41.39 11.68
N SER A 74 -11.33 -40.61 10.62
CA SER A 74 -11.77 -39.24 10.56
C SER A 74 -13.24 -39.19 10.96
N SER A 75 -13.55 -38.70 12.16
CA SER A 75 -14.93 -38.33 12.50
C SER A 75 -15.37 -37.27 11.48
N PRO A 76 -16.37 -37.54 10.62
CA PRO A 76 -16.73 -36.65 9.52
C PRO A 76 -17.62 -35.48 9.96
N THR A 77 -17.82 -35.28 11.26
CA THR A 77 -18.98 -34.55 11.79
C THR A 77 -18.79 -33.05 11.98
N ASN A 78 -17.68 -32.43 11.55
CA ASN A 78 -17.49 -30.99 11.75
C ASN A 78 -16.62 -30.29 10.69
N SER A 79 -16.39 -30.88 9.51
CA SER A 79 -15.62 -30.24 8.42
C SER A 79 -16.39 -29.09 7.77
N GLU A 80 -17.68 -29.28 7.49
CA GLU A 80 -18.53 -28.29 6.82
C GLU A 80 -18.80 -27.06 7.68
N ALA A 81 -19.30 -27.25 8.91
CA ALA A 81 -19.53 -26.13 9.83
C ALA A 81 -18.23 -25.36 10.16
N ARG A 82 -17.08 -26.05 10.21
CA ARG A 82 -15.78 -25.40 10.38
C ARG A 82 -15.38 -24.59 9.15
N LEU A 83 -15.61 -25.09 7.94
CA LEU A 83 -15.37 -24.37 6.69
C LEU A 83 -16.24 -23.11 6.61
N GLU A 84 -17.53 -23.24 6.90
CA GLU A 84 -18.48 -22.14 6.91
C GLU A 84 -18.05 -21.05 7.90
N ASN A 85 -17.64 -21.43 9.11
CA ASN A 85 -17.11 -20.50 10.11
C ASN A 85 -15.82 -19.82 9.64
N VAL A 86 -14.91 -20.55 9.00
CA VAL A 86 -13.68 -19.97 8.43
C VAL A 86 -14.04 -18.95 7.34
N GLN A 87 -14.93 -19.30 6.42
CA GLN A 87 -15.38 -18.42 5.34
C GLN A 87 -16.13 -17.19 5.88
N ALA A 88 -17.03 -17.36 6.85
CA ALA A 88 -17.76 -16.28 7.50
C ALA A 88 -16.79 -15.30 8.17
N SER A 89 -15.86 -15.80 8.98
CA SER A 89 -14.84 -14.96 9.64
C SER A 89 -13.93 -14.22 8.65
N ALA A 90 -13.64 -14.85 7.50
CA ALA A 90 -12.86 -14.22 6.44
C ALA A 90 -13.63 -13.08 5.76
N ARG A 91 -14.93 -13.27 5.47
CA ARG A 91 -15.80 -12.24 4.89
C ARG A 91 -15.96 -11.05 5.82
N GLU A 92 -16.24 -11.29 7.10
CA GLU A 92 -16.35 -10.24 8.12
C GLU A 92 -15.08 -9.38 8.18
N ARG A 93 -13.90 -10.00 8.20
CA ARG A 93 -12.63 -9.28 8.20
C ARG A 93 -12.38 -8.47 6.94
N VAL A 94 -12.80 -8.98 5.78
CA VAL A 94 -12.73 -8.25 4.51
C VAL A 94 -13.63 -7.02 4.55
N GLU A 95 -14.86 -7.14 5.05
CA GLU A 95 -15.77 -6.00 5.19
C GLU A 95 -15.26 -4.98 6.20
N LEU A 96 -14.82 -5.39 7.39
CA LEU A 96 -14.21 -4.49 8.37
C LEU A 96 -12.97 -3.78 7.80
N SER A 97 -12.14 -4.48 7.02
CA SER A 97 -11.00 -3.88 6.35
C SER A 97 -11.42 -2.87 5.29
N ARG A 98 -12.47 -3.19 4.51
CA ARG A 98 -13.06 -2.31 3.51
C ARG A 98 -13.62 -1.04 4.14
N GLU A 99 -14.36 -1.15 5.24
CA GLU A 99 -14.88 -0.01 6.01
C GLU A 99 -13.77 0.86 6.55
N ARG A 100 -12.77 0.27 7.22
CA ARG A 100 -11.59 1.01 7.72
C ARG A 100 -10.84 1.73 6.60
N MET A 101 -10.72 1.09 5.44
CA MET A 101 -10.09 1.67 4.26
C MET A 101 -10.92 2.85 3.71
N LYS A 102 -12.24 2.68 3.62
CA LYS A 102 -13.19 3.72 3.21
C LYS A 102 -13.12 4.93 4.15
N THR A 103 -13.30 4.73 5.45
CA THR A 103 -13.26 5.82 6.44
C THR A 103 -11.94 6.59 6.39
N ARG A 104 -10.80 5.90 6.22
CA ARG A 104 -9.48 6.53 6.09
C ARG A 104 -9.35 7.33 4.79
N TYR A 105 -9.94 6.84 3.70
CA TYR A 105 -9.92 7.53 2.42
C TYR A 105 -10.80 8.79 2.48
N ASP A 106 -12.03 8.62 2.94
CA ASP A 106 -13.04 9.69 3.04
C ASP A 106 -12.58 10.79 4.01
N SER A 107 -11.95 10.43 5.16
CA SER A 107 -11.41 11.42 6.10
C SER A 107 -10.25 12.27 5.54
N ARG A 108 -9.65 11.83 4.43
CA ARG A 108 -8.57 12.53 3.72
C ARG A 108 -9.04 13.19 2.43
N ALA A 109 -10.29 12.97 2.02
CA ALA A 109 -10.85 13.61 0.85
C ALA A 109 -10.91 15.12 1.09
N THR A 110 -10.19 15.88 0.27
CA THR A 110 -10.17 17.33 0.35
C THR A 110 -11.36 17.92 -0.41
N ASP A 111 -12.12 18.79 0.23
CA ASP A 111 -13.33 19.41 -0.34
C ASP A 111 -13.03 20.64 -1.23
N TYR A 112 -11.94 20.59 -1.98
CA TYR A 112 -11.62 21.71 -2.87
C TYR A 112 -12.58 21.72 -4.06
N HIS A 113 -13.02 22.91 -4.46
CA HIS A 113 -13.82 23.11 -5.66
C HIS A 113 -13.17 24.22 -6.48
N PHE A 114 -12.97 23.98 -7.77
CA PHE A 114 -12.36 24.95 -8.67
C PHE A 114 -13.42 25.60 -9.56
N LYS A 115 -13.23 26.89 -9.84
CA LYS A 115 -14.04 27.65 -10.79
C LYS A 115 -13.32 27.72 -12.13
N GLU A 116 -14.07 28.00 -13.19
CA GLU A 116 -13.49 28.25 -14.51
C GLU A 116 -12.64 29.52 -14.45
N GLY A 117 -11.43 29.46 -14.99
CA GLY A 117 -10.41 30.51 -14.89
C GLY A 117 -9.38 30.30 -13.77
N ASP A 118 -9.63 29.42 -12.79
CA ASP A 118 -8.68 29.21 -11.69
C ASP A 118 -7.37 28.59 -12.18
N LEU A 119 -6.26 29.03 -11.57
CA LEU A 119 -4.94 28.44 -11.78
C LEU A 119 -4.74 27.26 -10.84
N VAL A 120 -4.29 26.13 -11.39
CA VAL A 120 -4.08 24.88 -10.67
C VAL A 120 -2.77 24.21 -11.07
N TRP A 121 -2.16 23.52 -10.12
CA TRP A 121 -1.11 22.54 -10.36
C TRP A 121 -1.74 21.19 -10.75
N MET A 122 -1.13 20.49 -11.69
CA MET A 122 -1.55 19.16 -12.17
C MET A 122 -0.50 18.10 -11.81
N TYR A 123 -0.91 17.05 -11.11
CA TYR A 123 -0.06 15.91 -10.80
C TYR A 123 0.12 14.99 -12.02
N ASN A 124 1.34 14.86 -12.52
CA ASN A 124 1.77 14.00 -13.61
C ASN A 124 2.83 12.98 -13.14
N PRO A 125 2.45 11.72 -12.86
CA PRO A 125 3.39 10.69 -12.40
C PRO A 125 4.24 10.08 -13.54
N LYS A 126 4.21 10.65 -14.75
CA LYS A 126 4.94 10.11 -15.91
C LYS A 126 6.45 10.21 -15.68
N ARG A 127 7.14 9.07 -15.62
CA ARG A 127 8.59 9.01 -15.43
C ARG A 127 9.33 9.51 -16.68
N ARG A 128 10.28 10.43 -16.51
CA ARG A 128 11.17 10.88 -17.59
C ARG A 128 12.43 10.02 -17.62
N ARG A 129 12.80 9.53 -18.80
CA ARG A 129 14.08 8.81 -18.99
C ARG A 129 15.24 9.76 -18.69
N GLY A 130 16.27 9.27 -18.02
CA GLY A 130 17.44 10.06 -17.63
C GLY A 130 17.32 10.80 -16.30
N LEU A 131 16.13 10.89 -15.69
CA LEU A 131 15.95 11.44 -14.35
C LEU A 131 15.69 10.33 -13.32
N SER A 132 16.20 10.52 -12.10
CA SER A 132 15.85 9.66 -10.97
C SER A 132 14.37 9.84 -10.61
N PRO A 133 13.55 8.78 -10.56
CA PRO A 133 12.13 8.87 -10.21
C PRO A 133 11.85 9.51 -8.85
N LYS A 134 12.85 9.51 -7.94
CA LYS A 134 12.72 10.08 -6.60
C LYS A 134 12.92 11.60 -6.55
N LEU A 135 13.66 12.15 -7.52
CA LEU A 135 14.00 13.57 -7.59
C LEU A 135 13.16 14.30 -8.65
N GLN A 136 12.27 13.58 -9.34
CA GLN A 136 11.43 14.17 -10.37
C GLN A 136 10.29 14.97 -9.73
N GLN A 137 10.10 16.20 -10.20
CA GLN A 137 8.91 17.00 -9.87
C GLN A 137 7.70 16.45 -10.62
N ASN A 138 6.74 15.89 -9.88
CA ASN A 138 5.51 15.34 -10.46
C ASN A 138 4.38 16.37 -10.56
N TRP A 139 4.49 17.53 -9.92
CA TRP A 139 3.50 18.60 -10.03
C TRP A 139 3.90 19.57 -11.14
N GLU A 140 3.08 19.64 -12.19
CA GLU A 140 3.29 20.49 -13.37
C GLU A 140 2.26 21.62 -13.37
N GLY A 141 2.65 22.84 -13.76
CA GLY A 141 1.74 23.98 -13.77
C GLY A 141 2.46 25.31 -14.06
N PRO A 142 1.72 26.42 -14.09
CA PRO A 142 0.27 26.52 -13.86
C PRO A 142 -0.59 26.00 -15.04
N TYR A 143 -1.77 25.46 -14.74
CA TYR A 143 -2.84 25.15 -15.68
C TYR A 143 -4.06 26.01 -15.35
N THR A 144 -4.83 26.40 -16.36
CA THR A 144 -6.11 27.09 -16.19
C THR A 144 -7.24 26.08 -16.27
N VAL A 145 -8.21 26.16 -15.35
CA VAL A 145 -9.45 25.40 -15.43
C VAL A 145 -10.32 26.00 -16.53
N VAL A 146 -10.52 25.26 -17.62
CA VAL A 146 -11.33 25.72 -18.76
C VAL A 146 -12.80 25.46 -18.51
N LYS A 147 -13.12 24.27 -17.98
CA LYS A 147 -14.51 23.86 -17.76
C LYS A 147 -14.62 22.89 -16.60
N LYS A 148 -15.64 23.07 -15.76
CA LYS A 148 -16.07 22.05 -14.79
C LYS A 148 -17.00 21.06 -15.50
N LEU A 149 -16.59 19.79 -15.62
CA LEU A 149 -17.43 18.76 -16.24
C LEU A 149 -18.38 18.14 -15.20
N ASN A 150 -17.82 17.75 -14.06
CA ASN A 150 -18.52 17.25 -12.87
C ASN A 150 -17.85 17.82 -11.61
N ASP A 151 -18.41 17.59 -10.42
CA ASP A 151 -17.76 17.99 -9.15
C ASP A 151 -16.37 17.36 -8.97
N VAL A 152 -16.17 16.17 -9.54
CA VAL A 152 -14.94 15.38 -9.41
C VAL A 152 -13.98 15.56 -10.59
N VAL A 153 -14.47 16.00 -11.76
CA VAL A 153 -13.71 15.96 -13.02
C VAL A 153 -13.71 17.32 -13.69
N TYR A 154 -12.51 17.83 -13.98
CA TYR A 154 -12.29 19.14 -14.56
C TYR A 154 -11.53 19.04 -15.88
N ARG A 155 -11.80 19.97 -16.79
CA ARG A 155 -11.02 20.16 -18.01
C ARG A 155 -10.04 21.31 -17.78
N VAL A 156 -8.75 21.02 -17.87
CA VAL A 156 -7.67 21.98 -17.63
C VAL A 156 -6.79 22.15 -18.86
N GLN A 157 -6.18 23.33 -19.01
CA GLN A 157 -5.38 23.68 -20.17
C GLN A 157 -4.13 24.47 -19.74
N LYS A 158 -2.97 24.16 -20.32
CA LYS A 158 -1.69 24.78 -19.93
C LYS A 158 -1.49 26.14 -20.58
N SER A 159 -1.90 26.27 -21.83
CA SER A 159 -1.80 27.48 -22.64
C SER A 159 -2.94 27.48 -23.67
N PRO A 160 -3.34 28.64 -24.22
CA PRO A 160 -4.50 28.72 -25.13
C PRO A 160 -4.42 27.78 -26.34
N ASN A 161 -3.20 27.51 -26.83
CA ASN A 161 -2.94 26.63 -27.98
C ASN A 161 -2.72 25.16 -27.59
N ALA A 162 -2.55 24.85 -26.30
CA ALA A 162 -2.33 23.48 -25.85
C ALA A 162 -3.64 22.68 -25.83
N LYS A 163 -3.57 21.38 -26.15
CA LYS A 163 -4.73 20.49 -26.06
C LYS A 163 -5.24 20.40 -24.60
N PRO A 164 -6.54 20.65 -24.34
CA PRO A 164 -7.11 20.53 -23.01
C PRO A 164 -7.09 19.07 -22.52
N LYS A 165 -6.93 18.88 -21.21
CA LYS A 165 -6.90 17.57 -20.55
C LYS A 165 -8.02 17.45 -19.54
N VAL A 166 -8.66 16.28 -19.48
CA VAL A 166 -9.70 15.95 -18.50
C VAL A 166 -9.06 15.22 -17.33
N ILE A 167 -9.20 15.76 -16.12
CA ILE A 167 -8.43 15.34 -14.93
C ILE A 167 -9.34 15.29 -13.71
N HIS A 168 -9.12 14.26 -12.88
CA HIS A 168 -9.78 14.08 -11.60
C HIS A 168 -9.22 15.08 -10.57
N ILE A 169 -10.08 15.61 -9.70
CA ILE A 169 -9.77 16.64 -8.71
C ILE A 169 -8.60 16.30 -7.77
N ASN A 170 -8.49 15.05 -7.32
CA ASN A 170 -7.34 14.52 -6.55
C ASN A 170 -5.96 14.67 -7.23
N ARG A 171 -5.91 14.99 -8.54
CA ARG A 171 -4.67 15.28 -9.27
C ARG A 171 -4.47 16.77 -9.52
N LEU A 172 -5.34 17.61 -8.98
CA LEU A 172 -5.25 19.06 -9.04
C LEU A 172 -4.92 19.60 -7.65
N ALA A 173 -4.17 20.69 -7.61
CA ALA A 173 -3.91 21.43 -6.39
C ALA A 173 -4.04 22.93 -6.70
N PRO A 174 -4.50 23.75 -5.74
CA PRO A 174 -4.61 25.19 -5.95
C PRO A 174 -3.25 25.81 -6.25
N TYR A 175 -3.17 26.67 -7.26
CA TYR A 175 -1.99 27.46 -7.54
C TYR A 175 -2.02 28.72 -6.66
N ARG A 176 -0.99 28.90 -5.83
CA ARG A 176 -0.76 30.15 -5.10
C ARG A 176 0.32 30.91 -5.83
N ALA A 177 -0.02 32.06 -6.42
CA ALA A 177 1.00 32.97 -6.92
C ALA A 177 1.86 33.40 -5.73
N THR A 178 3.16 33.13 -5.79
CA THR A 178 4.10 33.81 -4.90
C THR A 178 4.33 35.17 -5.53
N ASP A 179 3.83 36.22 -4.89
CA ASP A 179 4.07 37.60 -5.30
C ASP A 179 5.58 37.88 -5.16
N HIS A 180 6.35 37.55 -6.19
CA HIS A 180 7.74 37.98 -6.32
C HIS A 180 7.82 39.41 -6.88
N SER A 181 6.71 40.15 -6.89
CA SER A 181 6.64 41.56 -7.30
C SER A 181 6.84 42.46 -6.08
N SER A 182 8.03 42.40 -5.50
CA SER A 182 8.56 43.38 -4.54
C SER A 182 10.05 43.10 -4.33
N MET A 183 10.87 43.47 -5.30
CA MET A 183 12.29 43.81 -5.14
C MET A 183 12.76 44.59 -6.37
#